data_AF-A0A928MCH0-F1
#
_entry.id   AF-A0A928MCH0-F1
#
_cell.length_a   1.000
_cell.length_b   1.000
_cell.length_c   1.000
_cell.angle_alpha   90.00
_cell.angle_beta   90.00
_cell.angle_gamma   90.00
#
_symmetry.space_group_name_H-M   'P 1'
#
loop_
_entity.id
_entity.type
_entity.pdbx_description
1 polymer ?
#
loop_
_entity_poly.entity_id
_entity_poly.type
_entity_poly.pdbx_seq_one_letter_code
_entity_poly.pdbx_strand_id
1 'polypeptide(L)' 'MMAQVSGLEVGEFVHVIADCHIYDRHIPAVKAMLEKEGFEAPKFKIDTSVTDFYDFTKDSFQMENYQFHPFDFEIPMAI' A
#
# COMPACT_ATOMS: atom_id res chain seq x y z
N MET A 1 -9.22 -3.53 9.62
CA MET A 1 -10.61 -3.04 9.50
C MET A 1 -11.59 -4.21 9.47
N MET A 2 -11.84 -4.84 8.31
CA MET A 2 -12.84 -5.93 8.20
C MET A 2 -12.57 -7.11 9.15
N ALA A 3 -11.34 -7.65 9.13
CA ALA A 3 -10.99 -8.79 9.98
C ALA A 3 -11.25 -8.49 11.47
N GLN A 4 -10.73 -7.36 11.96
CA GLN A 4 -10.92 -6.89 13.34
C GLN A 4 -12.40 -6.80 13.76
N VAL A 5 -13.23 -6.05 13.03
CA VAL A 5 -14.64 -5.83 13.41
C VAL A 5 -15.49 -7.11 13.29
N SER A 6 -15.00 -8.09 12.52
CA SER A 6 -15.64 -9.40 12.35
C SER A 6 -15.09 -10.47 13.31
N GLY A 7 -14.15 -10.13 14.21
CA GLY A 7 -13.51 -11.09 15.10
C GLY A 7 -12.62 -12.12 14.39
N LEU A 8 -12.09 -11.77 13.22
CA LEU A 8 -11.20 -12.60 12.40
C LEU A 8 -9.74 -12.11 12.48
N GLU A 9 -8.82 -12.97 12.05
CA GLU A 9 -7.42 -12.62 11.85
C GLU A 9 -7.14 -12.22 10.39
N VAL A 10 -6.05 -11.47 10.18
CA VAL A 10 -5.59 -11.15 8.83
C VAL A 10 -5.07 -12.40 8.15
N GLY A 11 -5.50 -12.60 6.90
CA GLY A 11 -5.00 -13.67 6.04
C GLY A 11 -4.04 -13.14 4.99
N GLU A 12 -4.04 -13.80 3.84
CA GLU A 12 -3.21 -13.43 2.70
C GLU A 12 -3.96 -12.51 1.73
N PHE A 13 -3.25 -11.53 1.16
CA PHE A 13 -3.75 -10.73 0.05
C PHE A 13 -3.28 -11.34 -1.27
N VAL A 14 -4.22 -11.86 -2.06
CA VAL A 14 -3.95 -12.43 -3.39
C VAL A 14 -4.53 -11.49 -4.44
N HIS A 15 -3.67 -10.92 -5.28
CA HIS A 15 -4.07 -10.02 -6.36
C HIS A 15 -3.95 -10.71 -7.72
N VAL A 16 -5.09 -10.88 -8.40
CA VAL A 16 -5.15 -11.46 -9.75
C VAL A 16 -5.51 -10.35 -10.73
N ILE A 17 -4.65 -10.12 -11.72
CA ILE A 17 -4.80 -9.06 -12.71
C ILE A 17 -4.87 -9.68 -14.10
N ALA A 18 -5.88 -9.29 -14.88
CA ALA A 18 -6.05 -9.74 -16.26
C ALA A 18 -5.19 -8.93 -17.24
N ASP A 19 -5.33 -7.60 -17.22
CA ASP A 19 -4.53 -6.67 -18.03
C ASP A 19 -3.68 -5.80 -17.10
N CYS A 20 -2.41 -6.17 -16.98
CA CYS A 20 -1.41 -5.44 -16.24
C CYS A 20 -0.45 -4.77 -17.23
N HIS A 21 -0.54 -3.45 -17.37
CA HIS A 21 0.25 -2.70 -18.34
C HIS A 21 0.89 -1.45 -17.72
N ILE A 22 1.93 -0.98 -18.39
CA ILE A 22 2.67 0.25 -18.06
C ILE A 22 2.54 1.17 -19.27
N TYR A 23 2.10 2.41 -19.06
CA TYR A 23 2.11 3.40 -20.13
C TYR A 23 3.56 3.73 -20.52
N ASP A 24 3.83 3.94 -21.80
CA ASP A 24 5.18 4.21 -22.30
C ASP A 24 5.88 5.35 -21.56
N ARG A 25 5.14 6.41 -21.23
CA ARG A 25 5.65 7.57 -20.48
C ARG A 25 6.06 7.25 -19.04
N HIS A 26 5.63 6.12 -18.48
CA HIS A 26 6.00 5.66 -17.14
C HIS A 26 7.18 4.66 -17.16
N ILE A 27 7.59 4.16 -18.33
CA ILE A 27 8.69 3.17 -18.45
C ILE A 27 9.99 3.67 -17.79
N PRO A 28 10.45 4.93 -17.99
CA PRO A 28 11.68 5.41 -17.34
C PRO A 28 11.60 5.37 -15.81
N ALA A 29 10.46 5.77 -15.22
CA ALA A 29 10.25 5.75 -13.78
C ALA A 29 10.26 4.32 -13.23
N VAL A 30 9.59 3.38 -13.92
CA VAL A 30 9.57 1.97 -13.51
C VAL A 30 10.96 1.35 -13.54
N LYS A 31 11.75 1.61 -14.59
CA LYS A 31 13.13 1.10 -14.65
C LYS A 31 13.98 1.62 -13.50
N ALA A 32 13.91 2.93 -13.20
CA ALA A 32 14.64 3.52 -12.09
C ALA A 32 14.22 2.96 -10.72
N MET A 33 12.94 2.60 -10.53
CA MET A 33 12.48 1.93 -9.31
C MET A 33 13.03 0.50 -9.17
N LEU A 34 13.10 -0.25 -10.28
CA LEU A 34 13.60 -1.63 -10.27
C LEU A 34 15.11 -1.73 -9.96
N GLU A 35 15.85 -0.63 -10.09
CA GLU A 35 17.27 -0.54 -9.70
C GLU A 35 17.47 -0.33 -8.19
N LYS A 36 16.41 0.00 -7.45
CA LYS A 36 16.49 0.24 -6.00
C LYS A 36 16.40 -1.07 -5.22
N GLU A 37 17.19 -1.17 -4.15
CA GLU A 37 17.05 -2.27 -3.19
C GLU A 37 15.74 -2.12 -2.39
N GLY A 38 15.02 -3.23 -2.21
CA GLY A 38 13.81 -3.25 -1.39
C GLY A 38 14.13 -3.08 0.09
N PHE A 39 13.24 -2.39 0.82
CA PHE A 39 13.26 -2.38 2.27
C PHE A 39 12.34 -3.48 2.83
N GLU A 40 12.56 -3.85 4.08
CA GLU A 40 11.62 -4.67 4.83
C GLU A 40 10.23 -4.03 4.87
N ALA A 41 9.19 -4.88 4.87
CA ALA A 41 7.82 -4.39 4.94
C ALA A 41 7.60 -3.61 6.25
N PRO A 42 6.89 -2.47 6.21
CA PRO A 42 6.56 -1.73 7.42
C PRO A 42 5.61 -2.54 8.30
N LYS A 43 5.58 -2.21 9.60
CA LYS A 43 4.56 -2.74 10.49
C LYS A 43 3.35 -1.81 10.50
N PHE A 44 2.22 -2.31 10.00
CA PHE A 44 0.95 -1.59 10.02
C PHE A 44 0.17 -1.95 11.28
N LYS A 45 -0.22 -0.93 12.05
CA LYS A 45 -1.04 -1.06 13.26
C LYS A 45 -2.38 -0.38 13.06
N ILE A 46 -3.38 -0.96 13.71
CA ILE A 46 -4.75 -0.47 13.73
C ILE A 46 -5.22 -0.36 15.18
N ASP A 47 -5.97 0.70 15.50
CA ASP A 47 -6.63 0.86 16.79
C ASP A 47 -7.69 -0.23 16.97
N THR A 48 -7.46 -1.09 17.96
CA THR A 48 -8.32 -2.25 18.25
C THR A 48 -9.56 -1.90 19.06
N SER A 49 -9.65 -0.67 19.58
CA SER A 49 -10.84 -0.19 20.30
C SER A 49 -12.00 0.17 19.38
N VAL A 50 -11.74 0.41 18.09
CA VAL A 50 -12.77 0.67 17.08
C VAL A 50 -13.45 -0.64 16.67
N THR A 51 -14.75 -0.74 16.93
CA THR A 51 -15.54 -1.96 16.68
C THR A 51 -16.58 -1.82 15.58
N ASP A 52 -16.89 -0.60 15.14
CA ASP A 52 -17.70 -0.34 13.94
C ASP A 52 -16.78 -0.06 12.74
N PHE A 53 -17.08 -0.69 11.60
CA PHE A 53 -16.34 -0.49 10.36
C PHE A 53 -16.38 0.97 9.88
N TYR A 54 -17.46 1.69 10.15
CA TYR A 54 -17.63 3.06 9.67
C TYR A 54 -17.01 4.12 10.61
N ASP A 55 -16.58 3.73 11.80
CA ASP A 55 -15.99 4.63 12.80
C ASP A 55 -14.47 4.82 12.61
N PHE A 56 -13.83 4.05 11.73
CA PHE A 56 -12.41 4.22 11.44
C PHE A 56 -12.10 5.61 10.86
N THR A 57 -11.10 6.27 11.42
CA THR A 57 -10.55 7.52 10.89
C THR A 57 -9.08 7.33 10.53
N LYS A 58 -8.45 8.34 9.96
CA LYS A 58 -7.00 8.29 9.65
C LYS A 58 -6.15 8.06 10.90
N ASP A 59 -6.60 8.59 12.04
CA ASP A 59 -5.88 8.51 13.31
C ASP A 59 -5.95 7.11 13.94
N SER A 60 -6.85 6.25 13.45
CA SER A 60 -6.94 4.84 13.86
C SER A 60 -5.80 3.98 13.31
N PHE A 61 -4.90 4.53 12.48
CA PHE A 61 -3.85 3.77 11.80
C PHE A 61 -2.47 4.34 12.09
N GLN A 62 -1.50 3.44 12.20
CA GLN A 62 -0.09 3.80 12.36
C GLN A 62 0.77 2.91 11.48
N MET A 63 1.82 3.48 10.90
CA MET A 63 2.79 2.76 10.11
C MET A 63 4.16 2.93 10.73
N GLU A 64 4.68 1.86 11.31
CA GLU A 64 5.97 1.84 11.99
C GLU A 64 7.06 1.35 11.04
N ASN A 65 8.25 1.96 11.15
CA ASN A 65 9.43 1.62 10.36
C ASN A 65 9.22 1.71 8.83
N TYR A 66 8.33 2.59 8.38
CA TYR A 66 8.17 2.85 6.95
C TYR A 66 9.41 3.54 6.39
N GLN A 67 10.04 2.89 5.43
CA GLN A 67 11.17 3.41 4.67
C GLN A 67 10.78 3.48 3.20
N PHE A 68 11.21 4.54 2.53
CA PHE A 68 10.92 4.76 1.13
C PHE A 68 12.12 5.39 0.43
N HIS A 69 12.25 5.12 -0.86
CA HIS A 69 13.22 5.81 -1.70
C HIS A 69 12.65 7.16 -2.16
N PRO A 70 13.47 8.23 -2.24
CA PRO A 70 13.08 9.43 -2.96
C PRO A 70 12.60 9.08 -4.38
N PHE A 71 11.54 9.73 -4.81
CA PHE A 71 10.91 9.46 -6.10
C PHE A 71 10.80 10.75 -6.91
N ASP A 72 11.71 10.92 -7.86
CA ASP A 72 11.92 12.17 -8.59
C ASP A 72 11.27 12.16 -9.99
N PHE A 73 10.25 11.32 -10.20
CA PHE A 73 9.53 11.21 -11.47
C PHE A 73 8.10 11.73 -11.34
N GLU A 74 7.62 12.39 -12.39
CA GLU A 74 6.19 12.65 -12.53
C GLU A 74 5.47 11.40 -13.05
N ILE A 75 4.29 11.12 -12.49
CA ILE A 75 3.37 10.08 -12.97
C ILE A 75 2.14 10.76 -13.60
N PRO A 76 2.22 11.20 -14.86
CA PRO A 76 1.08 11.82 -15.53
C PRO A 76 -0.02 10.79 -15.78
N MET A 77 -1.25 11.13 -15.39
CA MET A 77 -2.43 10.30 -15.65
C MET A 77 -2.76 10.26 -17.13
N ALA A 78 -3.28 9.12 -17.59
CA ALA A 78 -3.97 9.06 -18.87
C ALA A 78 -5.34 9.74 -18.72
N ILE A 79 -5.73 10.51 -19.73
CA ILE A 79 -7.10 11.04 -19.88
C ILE A 79 -7.80 10.18 -20.94
#